data_AF-A6KPB8-F1
#
_entry.id   AF-A6KPB8-F1
#
_cell.length_a   1.000
_cell.length_b   1.000
_cell.length_c   1.000
_cell.angle_alpha   90.00
_cell.angle_beta   90.00
_cell.angle_gamma   90.00
#
_symmetry.space_group_name_H-M   'P 1'
#
loop_
_entity.id
_entity.type
_entity.pdbx_description
1 polymer ?
#
loop_
_entity_poly.entity_id
_entity_poly.type
_entity_poly.pdbx_seq_one_letter_code
_entity_poly.pdbx_strand_id
1 'polypeptide(L)'
;MEEWINIIKTVQQGEIRQIPAAENNPFLIGMHYWYSSPNPRTQFCNVCRENIPALSRDAIICEVCKVKSHKVCALRANKDCKWNTLSITDDLLLPADEIQTMPHQWVEGNIPANSQCTVCHESCGSYHRLQDFRCLWCGSTLVVSSEFWNLDWPLTCSCPLLIFINSKSGDHQGIIFLRKFKQYLNPSQVFDLAKGGPEAGIAMFKNFARFRVLVCGGDGSVSWVLSTIDAYGLHDRCQMAIIPLGTGNDLARVLGWGAFWSKGKSPLEILSRVEQAHVRILDRWSVMIRETPKPVPTLQRKVCHEQLLWNWTRRKDFSGVQCQKRRTPRTIQ
;
A
#
# COMPACT_ATOMS: atom_id res chain seq x y z
N MET A 1 14.53 17.48 -26.97
CA MET A 1 14.85 18.66 -26.14
C MET A 1 13.70 19.68 -26.14
N GLU A 2 12.99 19.83 -27.25
CA GLU A 2 11.83 20.73 -27.41
C GLU A 2 10.55 20.28 -26.66
N GLU A 3 10.37 18.97 -26.41
CA GLU A 3 9.22 18.41 -25.66
C GLU A 3 9.16 18.85 -24.20
N TRP A 4 10.30 18.91 -23.49
CA TRP A 4 10.35 19.37 -22.10
C TRP A 4 10.02 20.88 -21.98
N ILE A 5 10.38 21.65 -23.00
CA ILE A 5 10.06 23.08 -23.08
C ILE A 5 8.56 23.28 -23.26
N ASN A 6 7.86 22.42 -24.01
CA ASN A 6 6.41 22.50 -24.16
C ASN A 6 5.63 22.11 -22.88
N ILE A 7 6.15 21.17 -22.10
CA ILE A 7 5.60 20.80 -20.77
C ILE A 7 5.78 21.95 -19.77
N ILE A 8 6.92 22.66 -19.82
CA ILE A 8 7.16 23.85 -18.98
C ILE A 8 6.29 25.02 -19.44
N LYS A 9 6.14 25.22 -20.76
CA LYS A 9 5.30 26.30 -21.33
C LYS A 9 3.83 26.15 -20.97
N THR A 10 3.27 24.94 -20.97
CA THR A 10 1.87 24.70 -20.57
C THR A 10 1.62 25.02 -19.09
N VAL A 11 2.57 24.73 -18.20
CA VAL A 11 2.46 25.06 -16.76
C VAL A 11 2.74 26.53 -16.47
N GLN A 12 3.61 27.19 -17.25
CA GLN A 12 4.02 28.58 -17.02
C GLN A 12 3.13 29.64 -17.71
N GLN A 13 2.49 29.33 -18.85
CA GLN A 13 1.86 30.38 -19.67
C GLN A 13 0.38 30.64 -19.36
N GLY A 14 -0.32 29.77 -18.64
CA GLY A 14 -1.73 30.01 -18.26
C GLY A 14 -2.68 30.29 -19.45
N GLU A 15 -2.27 29.95 -20.68
CA GLU A 15 -3.04 30.19 -21.89
C GLU A 15 -4.16 29.17 -22.02
N ILE A 16 -5.39 29.66 -22.13
CA ILE A 16 -6.57 28.90 -22.56
C ILE A 16 -6.35 28.57 -24.04
N ARG A 17 -5.94 27.35 -24.37
CA ARG A 17 -6.02 26.86 -25.75
C ARG A 17 -7.29 26.06 -25.91
N GLN A 18 -8.10 26.42 -26.91
CA GLN A 18 -9.25 25.63 -27.32
C GLN A 18 -8.80 24.21 -27.67
N ILE A 19 -9.53 23.24 -27.14
CA ILE A 19 -9.26 21.81 -27.24
C ILE A 19 -9.38 21.38 -28.72
N PRO A 20 -8.33 20.85 -29.37
CA PRO A 20 -8.48 20.15 -30.63
C PRO A 20 -9.33 18.89 -30.40
N ALA A 21 -10.28 18.61 -31.30
CA ALA A 21 -11.19 17.47 -31.19
C ALA A 21 -10.43 16.18 -30.88
N ALA A 22 -10.93 15.43 -29.89
CA ALA A 22 -10.27 14.30 -29.22
C ALA A 22 -10.15 13.02 -30.06
N GLU A 23 -10.23 13.12 -31.39
CA GLU A 23 -10.15 11.97 -32.28
C GLU A 23 -8.68 11.74 -32.64
N ASN A 24 -8.06 10.81 -31.91
CA ASN A 24 -6.74 10.22 -32.21
C ASN A 24 -5.50 11.06 -31.88
N ASN A 25 -5.41 11.61 -30.67
CA ASN A 25 -4.15 12.20 -30.19
C ASN A 25 -3.41 11.25 -29.20
N PRO A 26 -2.39 10.48 -29.66
CA PRO A 26 -1.60 9.59 -28.79
C PRO A 26 -0.78 10.34 -27.73
N PHE A 27 -0.66 11.67 -27.81
CA PHE A 27 0.07 12.50 -26.84
C PHE A 27 -0.75 12.86 -25.58
N LEU A 28 -2.04 12.48 -25.50
CA LEU A 28 -2.92 12.76 -24.34
C LEU A 28 -2.93 11.65 -23.29
N ILE A 29 -2.21 10.55 -23.51
CA ILE A 29 -2.27 9.38 -22.62
C ILE A 29 -1.44 9.67 -21.36
N GLY A 30 -2.10 9.62 -20.19
CA GLY A 30 -1.43 9.75 -18.89
C GLY A 30 -0.99 11.16 -18.50
N MET A 31 -0.89 12.12 -19.42
CA MET A 31 -0.41 13.47 -19.09
C MET A 31 -1.47 14.33 -18.41
N HIS A 32 -1.05 15.09 -17.39
CA HIS A 32 -1.92 16.08 -16.77
C HIS A 32 -2.02 17.34 -17.62
N TYR A 33 -3.24 17.74 -17.94
CA TYR A 33 -3.52 19.02 -18.57
C TYR A 33 -3.91 20.05 -17.51
N TRP A 34 -2.99 20.93 -17.14
CA TRP A 34 -3.14 21.89 -16.04
C TRP A 34 -3.68 23.25 -16.53
N TYR A 35 -4.57 23.85 -15.76
CA TYR A 35 -4.96 25.25 -15.94
C TYR A 35 -5.12 25.95 -14.59
N SER A 36 -5.02 27.29 -14.61
CA SER A 36 -5.17 28.10 -13.39
C SER A 36 -6.62 28.09 -12.93
N SER A 37 -6.85 27.76 -11.67
CA SER A 37 -8.20 27.72 -11.10
C SER A 37 -8.18 28.28 -9.67
N PRO A 38 -8.31 29.62 -9.53
CA PRO A 38 -8.52 30.23 -8.22
C PRO A 38 -9.86 29.76 -7.66
N ASN A 39 -9.89 29.37 -6.39
CA ASN A 39 -11.12 28.93 -5.73
C ASN A 39 -11.43 29.81 -4.52
N PRO A 40 -12.69 30.17 -4.26
CA PRO A 40 -13.05 31.00 -3.10
C PRO A 40 -12.80 30.31 -1.76
N ARG A 41 -12.57 28.99 -1.75
CA ARG A 41 -12.27 28.22 -0.54
C ARG A 41 -10.82 27.75 -0.55
N THR A 42 -10.24 27.64 0.65
CA THR A 42 -8.95 26.97 0.84
C THR A 42 -9.05 25.53 0.36
N GLN A 43 -8.04 25.11 -0.38
CA GLN A 43 -7.91 23.77 -0.94
C GLN A 43 -6.59 23.17 -0.49
N PHE A 44 -6.31 21.95 -0.91
CA PHE A 44 -5.04 21.30 -0.59
C PHE A 44 -4.36 20.81 -1.87
N CYS A 45 -3.05 20.94 -1.92
CA CYS A 45 -2.25 20.43 -3.02
C CYS A 45 -2.12 18.92 -2.90
N ASN A 46 -2.58 18.19 -3.91
CA ASN A 46 -2.48 16.72 -4.00
C ASN A 46 -1.04 16.18 -4.09
N VAL A 47 -0.04 17.06 -4.25
CA VAL A 47 1.38 16.68 -4.35
C VAL A 47 2.12 16.88 -3.03
N CYS A 48 2.11 18.10 -2.47
CA CYS A 48 2.79 18.40 -1.21
C CYS A 48 1.91 18.23 0.04
N ARG A 49 0.60 18.02 -0.13
CA ARG A 49 -0.42 17.92 0.92
C ARG A 49 -0.67 19.20 1.74
N GLU A 50 0.02 20.30 1.41
CA GLU A 50 -0.13 21.60 2.06
C GLU A 50 -1.34 22.39 1.53
N ASN A 51 -1.74 23.38 2.32
CA ASN A 51 -2.81 24.31 1.99
C ASN A 51 -2.50 25.12 0.71
N ILE A 52 -3.53 25.26 -0.13
CA ILE A 52 -3.63 26.23 -1.22
C ILE A 52 -4.62 27.30 -0.72
N PRO A 53 -4.15 28.51 -0.38
CA PRO A 53 -5.02 29.58 0.10
C PRO A 53 -6.16 29.90 -0.86
N ALA A 54 -7.30 30.33 -0.30
CA ALA A 54 -8.40 30.84 -1.10
C ALA A 54 -7.93 31.94 -2.06
N LEU A 55 -8.44 31.88 -3.30
CA LEU A 55 -8.14 32.80 -4.40
C LEU A 55 -6.65 32.87 -4.80
N SER A 56 -5.85 31.87 -4.40
CA SER A 56 -4.45 31.79 -4.81
C SER A 56 -4.31 31.68 -6.33
N ARG A 57 -3.45 32.53 -6.90
CA ARG A 57 -3.06 32.47 -8.33
C ARG A 57 -2.11 31.32 -8.63
N ASP A 58 -1.58 30.68 -7.60
CA ASP A 58 -0.69 29.52 -7.72
C ASP A 58 -1.45 28.19 -7.74
N ALA A 59 -2.78 28.24 -7.61
CA ALA A 59 -3.66 27.09 -7.73
C ALA A 59 -3.85 26.69 -9.19
N ILE A 60 -3.43 25.47 -9.52
CA ILE A 60 -3.72 24.82 -10.80
C ILE A 60 -4.51 23.54 -10.57
N ILE A 61 -5.38 23.22 -11.52
CA ILE A 61 -6.18 22.01 -11.52
C ILE A 61 -6.00 21.30 -12.85
N CYS A 62 -5.98 19.96 -12.81
CA CYS A 62 -5.98 19.17 -14.02
C CYS A 62 -7.39 19.04 -14.60
N GLU A 63 -7.56 19.28 -15.89
CA GLU A 63 -8.87 19.17 -16.56
C GLU A 63 -9.42 17.74 -16.55
N VAL A 64 -8.54 16.75 -16.67
CA VAL A 64 -8.95 15.36 -16.84
C VAL A 64 -9.25 14.70 -15.49
N CYS A 65 -8.28 14.70 -14.56
CA CYS A 65 -8.42 14.02 -13.27
C CYS A 65 -8.88 14.93 -12.11
N LYS A 66 -9.01 16.23 -12.34
CA LYS A 66 -9.42 17.23 -11.32
C LYS A 66 -8.51 17.32 -10.09
N VAL A 67 -7.33 16.70 -10.13
CA VAL A 67 -6.25 16.87 -9.13
C VAL A 67 -5.87 18.33 -9.06
N LYS A 68 -5.64 18.85 -7.85
CA LYS A 68 -5.25 20.24 -7.60
C LYS A 68 -3.84 20.31 -7.07
N SER A 69 -3.07 21.30 -7.52
CA SER A 69 -1.68 21.46 -7.13
C SER A 69 -1.28 22.92 -7.07
N HIS A 70 -0.23 23.25 -6.32
CA HIS A 70 0.53 24.47 -6.57
C HIS A 70 1.22 24.38 -7.94
N LYS A 71 1.41 25.52 -8.62
CA LYS A 71 2.16 25.61 -9.90
C LYS A 71 3.51 24.92 -9.83
N VAL A 72 4.30 25.22 -8.81
CA VAL A 72 5.63 24.62 -8.60
C VAL A 72 5.58 23.12 -8.31
N CYS A 73 4.48 22.65 -7.73
CA CYS A 73 4.32 21.24 -7.35
C CYS A 73 3.85 20.36 -8.51
N ALA A 74 3.24 20.90 -9.56
CA ALA A 74 2.76 20.09 -10.69
C ALA A 74 3.89 19.37 -11.44
N LEU A 75 5.11 19.91 -11.43
CA LEU A 75 6.28 19.25 -12.01
C LEU A 75 6.64 17.93 -11.29
N ARG A 76 6.21 17.79 -10.03
CA ARG A 76 6.39 16.60 -9.19
C ARG A 76 5.14 15.73 -9.12
N ALA A 77 4.06 16.12 -9.81
CA ALA A 77 2.82 15.35 -9.85
C ALA A 77 3.08 13.99 -10.52
N ASN A 78 2.22 13.02 -10.22
CA ASN A 78 2.32 11.72 -10.86
C ASN A 78 2.15 11.88 -12.38
N LYS A 79 2.82 11.05 -13.18
CA LYS A 79 2.65 11.03 -14.64
C LYS A 79 1.45 10.20 -15.09
N ASP A 80 0.69 9.67 -14.14
CA ASP A 80 -0.47 8.81 -14.36
C ASP A 80 -1.77 9.59 -14.09
N CYS A 81 -2.15 10.50 -15.00
CA CYS A 81 -3.30 11.41 -14.83
C CYS A 81 -4.64 10.68 -14.72
N LYS A 82 -5.29 10.38 -15.86
CA LYS A 82 -6.44 9.48 -15.95
C LYS A 82 -6.10 8.44 -16.99
N TRP A 83 -6.22 7.17 -16.63
CA TRP A 83 -5.93 6.09 -17.55
C TRP A 83 -6.96 6.06 -18.68
N ASN A 84 -6.62 5.42 -19.77
CA ASN A 84 -7.56 4.95 -20.78
C ASN A 84 -7.34 3.45 -20.97
N THR A 85 -8.23 2.78 -21.69
CA THR A 85 -8.17 1.32 -21.86
C THR A 85 -6.83 0.84 -22.43
N LEU A 86 -6.18 1.63 -23.30
CA LEU A 86 -4.89 1.31 -23.93
C LEU A 86 -3.68 1.42 -22.98
N SER A 87 -3.67 2.41 -22.09
CA SER A 87 -2.61 2.53 -21.07
C SER A 87 -2.69 1.45 -20.01
N ILE A 88 -3.89 0.90 -19.78
CA ILE A 88 -4.10 -0.22 -18.88
C ILE A 88 -3.53 -1.51 -19.50
N THR A 89 -3.70 -1.76 -20.80
CA THR A 89 -3.20 -3.01 -21.41
C THR A 89 -1.67 -3.10 -21.42
N ASP A 90 -0.97 -2.00 -21.69
CA ASP A 90 0.51 -1.99 -21.71
C ASP A 90 1.14 -2.13 -20.32
N ASP A 91 0.63 -1.42 -19.31
CA ASP A 91 1.17 -1.49 -17.93
C ASP A 91 0.68 -2.72 -17.16
N LEU A 92 -0.48 -3.29 -17.52
CA LEU A 92 -1.04 -4.43 -16.79
C LEU A 92 -0.60 -5.79 -17.35
N LEU A 93 -0.01 -5.87 -18.55
CA LEU A 93 0.24 -7.14 -19.26
C LEU A 93 -1.02 -8.02 -19.31
N LEU A 94 -2.20 -7.38 -19.31
CA LEU A 94 -3.47 -8.08 -19.39
C LEU A 94 -3.93 -8.06 -20.84
N PRO A 95 -4.29 -9.21 -21.44
CA PRO A 95 -4.98 -9.24 -22.71
C PRO A 95 -6.23 -8.35 -22.61
N ALA A 96 -6.52 -7.56 -23.65
CA ALA A 96 -7.71 -6.70 -23.69
C ALA A 96 -9.01 -7.47 -23.37
N ASP A 97 -9.00 -8.77 -23.66
CA ASP A 97 -10.10 -9.72 -23.49
C ASP A 97 -10.41 -10.06 -22.01
N GLU A 98 -9.50 -9.76 -21.07
CA GLU A 98 -9.67 -10.04 -19.64
C GLU A 98 -10.23 -8.84 -18.85
N ILE A 99 -10.27 -7.64 -19.43
CA ILE A 99 -10.80 -6.44 -18.76
C ILE A 99 -12.33 -6.40 -18.98
N GLN A 100 -13.06 -7.21 -18.21
CA GLN A 100 -14.54 -7.22 -18.25
C GLN A 100 -15.16 -5.94 -17.67
N THR A 101 -14.47 -5.28 -16.72
CA THR A 101 -14.93 -4.03 -16.09
C THR A 101 -13.75 -3.10 -15.86
N MET A 102 -13.94 -1.81 -16.17
CA MET A 102 -12.91 -0.79 -15.95
C MET A 102 -12.60 -0.61 -14.46
N PRO A 103 -11.33 -0.77 -14.02
CA PRO A 103 -10.98 -0.60 -12.61
C PRO A 103 -11.13 0.86 -12.17
N HIS A 104 -11.46 1.05 -10.90
CA HIS A 104 -11.61 2.38 -10.34
C HIS A 104 -10.26 3.10 -10.27
N GLN A 105 -10.22 4.37 -10.64
CA GLN A 105 -9.06 5.23 -10.41
C GLN A 105 -9.44 6.30 -9.41
N TRP A 106 -8.84 6.26 -8.23
CA TRP A 106 -9.23 7.10 -7.10
C TRP A 106 -8.30 8.29 -6.93
N VAL A 107 -8.89 9.46 -6.67
CA VAL A 107 -8.18 10.69 -6.31
C VAL A 107 -8.59 11.11 -4.90
N GLU A 108 -7.59 11.42 -4.07
CA GLU A 108 -7.77 11.81 -2.67
C GLU A 108 -8.20 13.30 -2.56
N GLY A 109 -9.19 13.58 -1.73
CA GLY A 109 -9.56 14.92 -1.30
C GLY A 109 -10.12 15.85 -2.38
N ASN A 110 -10.26 17.12 -1.99
CA ASN A 110 -10.86 18.17 -2.82
C ASN A 110 -12.27 17.82 -3.33
N ILE A 111 -13.01 17.04 -2.55
CA ILE A 111 -14.35 16.55 -2.87
C ILE A 111 -15.35 17.72 -2.81
N PRO A 112 -16.29 17.83 -3.77
CA PRO A 112 -17.34 18.85 -3.73
C PRO A 112 -18.17 18.78 -2.43
N ALA A 113 -18.60 19.93 -1.93
CA ALA A 113 -19.51 20.00 -0.79
C ALA A 113 -20.79 19.20 -1.07
N ASN A 114 -21.36 18.60 -0.02
CA ASN A 114 -22.56 17.76 -0.06
C ASN A 114 -22.41 16.42 -0.80
N SER A 115 -21.18 16.01 -1.17
CA SER A 115 -20.97 14.65 -1.69
C SER A 115 -21.17 13.63 -0.57
N GLN A 116 -21.82 12.50 -0.85
CA GLN A 116 -22.09 11.45 0.13
C GLN A 116 -21.34 10.17 -0.21
N CYS A 117 -20.90 9.45 0.82
CA CYS A 117 -20.21 8.18 0.65
C CYS A 117 -21.16 7.17 0.00
N THR A 118 -20.72 6.48 -1.05
CA THR A 118 -21.54 5.45 -1.69
C THR A 118 -21.73 4.19 -0.84
N VAL A 119 -20.94 4.03 0.23
CA VAL A 119 -20.98 2.86 1.11
C VAL A 119 -21.73 3.15 2.41
N CYS A 120 -21.44 4.27 3.06
CA CYS A 120 -22.00 4.59 4.37
C CYS A 120 -22.95 5.79 4.37
N HIS A 121 -23.14 6.47 3.24
CA HIS A 121 -23.99 7.65 3.08
C HIS A 121 -23.60 8.88 3.92
N GLU A 122 -22.52 8.81 4.70
CA GLU A 122 -21.94 9.96 5.41
C GLU A 122 -21.39 11.02 4.46
N SER A 123 -21.29 12.26 4.94
CA SER A 123 -20.75 13.39 4.17
C SER A 123 -19.25 13.21 3.87
N CYS A 124 -18.88 13.34 2.60
CA CYS A 124 -17.50 13.30 2.14
C CYS A 124 -16.87 14.71 2.10
N GLY A 125 -15.56 14.75 2.31
CA GLY A 125 -14.71 15.92 2.20
C GLY A 125 -14.26 16.42 3.56
N SER A 126 -13.16 17.17 3.56
CA SER A 126 -12.62 17.83 4.75
C SER A 126 -12.16 19.24 4.40
N TYR A 127 -12.37 20.17 5.34
CA TYR A 127 -11.84 21.52 5.26
C TYR A 127 -10.42 21.62 5.86
N HIS A 128 -9.96 20.58 6.55
CA HIS A 128 -8.71 20.61 7.32
C HIS A 128 -7.54 19.89 6.65
N ARG A 129 -7.81 18.96 5.72
CA ARG A 129 -6.79 18.19 5.00
C ARG A 129 -7.34 17.53 3.74
N LEU A 130 -6.44 17.00 2.91
CA LEU A 130 -6.82 15.98 1.94
C LEU A 130 -7.27 14.72 2.68
N GLN A 131 -8.52 14.33 2.43
CA GLN A 131 -9.15 13.16 3.01
C GLN A 131 -10.25 12.72 2.05
N ASP A 132 -10.66 11.45 2.17
CA ASP A 132 -11.69 10.84 1.35
C ASP A 132 -11.26 10.67 -0.12
N PHE A 133 -11.98 9.84 -0.87
CA PHE A 133 -11.62 9.51 -2.24
C PHE A 133 -12.78 9.72 -3.21
N ARG A 134 -12.46 10.13 -4.43
CA ARG A 134 -13.40 10.17 -5.56
C ARG A 134 -12.87 9.35 -6.73
N CYS A 135 -13.72 8.52 -7.33
CA CYS A 135 -13.36 7.80 -8.54
C CYS A 135 -13.44 8.72 -9.78
N LEU A 136 -12.45 8.63 -10.67
CA LEU A 136 -12.40 9.38 -11.94
C LEU A 136 -13.31 8.83 -13.04
N TRP A 137 -13.80 7.60 -12.88
CA TRP A 137 -14.64 6.92 -13.86
C TRP A 137 -16.12 7.02 -13.51
N CYS A 138 -16.51 6.49 -12.35
CA CYS A 138 -17.92 6.45 -11.93
C CYS A 138 -18.35 7.64 -11.08
N GLY A 139 -17.42 8.49 -10.63
CA GLY A 139 -17.72 9.62 -9.75
C GLY A 139 -18.04 9.26 -8.30
N SER A 140 -18.10 7.96 -7.94
CA SER A 140 -18.34 7.50 -6.57
C SER A 140 -17.37 8.14 -5.59
N THR A 141 -17.88 8.52 -4.43
CA THR A 141 -17.12 9.10 -3.32
C THR A 141 -17.09 8.18 -2.12
N LEU A 142 -15.96 8.15 -1.41
CA LEU A 142 -15.72 7.27 -0.27
C LEU A 142 -15.17 8.06 0.91
N VAL A 143 -15.90 8.03 2.02
CA VAL A 143 -15.46 8.56 3.31
C VAL A 143 -14.39 7.65 3.93
N VAL A 144 -13.37 8.28 4.50
CA VAL A 144 -12.26 7.71 5.24
C VAL A 144 -12.17 8.45 6.57
N SER A 145 -13.23 8.36 7.37
CA SER A 145 -13.24 8.89 8.74
C SER A 145 -12.73 7.82 9.70
N SER A 146 -11.93 8.20 10.70
CA SER A 146 -11.60 7.30 11.82
C SER A 146 -12.85 6.79 12.53
N GLU A 147 -13.92 7.58 12.54
CA GLU A 147 -15.20 7.23 13.15
C GLU A 147 -15.97 6.18 12.34
N PHE A 148 -15.88 6.22 11.00
CA PHE A 148 -16.47 5.17 10.14
C PHE A 148 -15.91 3.80 10.50
N TRP A 149 -14.62 3.73 10.80
CA TRP A 149 -13.95 2.50 11.23
C TRP A 149 -14.12 2.19 12.72
N ASN A 150 -14.70 3.09 13.51
CA ASN A 150 -15.04 2.88 14.92
C ASN A 150 -16.50 2.43 15.13
N LEU A 151 -17.27 2.26 14.05
CA LEU A 151 -18.60 1.68 14.14
C LEU A 151 -18.50 0.19 14.52
N ASP A 152 -19.40 -0.25 15.40
CA ASP A 152 -19.57 -1.68 15.71
C ASP A 152 -20.09 -2.38 14.45
N TRP A 153 -19.16 -2.88 13.65
CA TRP A 153 -19.48 -3.50 12.38
C TRP A 153 -20.21 -4.82 12.64
N PRO A 154 -21.42 -5.02 12.06
CA PRO A 154 -22.22 -6.18 12.38
C PRO A 154 -21.53 -7.47 11.94
N LEU A 155 -21.70 -8.54 12.73
CA LEU A 155 -21.15 -9.88 12.46
C LEU A 155 -21.59 -10.46 11.11
N THR A 156 -22.65 -9.90 10.51
CA THR A 156 -23.22 -10.29 9.22
C THR A 156 -22.46 -9.74 8.02
N CYS A 157 -21.50 -8.85 8.24
CA CYS A 157 -20.81 -8.21 7.13
C CYS A 157 -19.60 -9.01 6.66
N SER A 158 -19.41 -9.03 5.35
CA SER A 158 -18.30 -9.67 4.63
C SER A 158 -16.96 -9.36 5.31
N CYS A 159 -16.10 -10.36 5.50
CA CYS A 159 -14.77 -10.18 6.11
C CYS A 159 -13.95 -9.19 5.24
N PRO A 160 -13.70 -7.96 5.70
CA PRO A 160 -13.04 -6.95 4.87
C PRO A 160 -11.57 -7.33 4.65
N LEU A 161 -11.02 -6.92 3.51
CA LEU A 161 -9.64 -7.18 3.12
C LEU A 161 -8.78 -5.93 3.33
N LEU A 162 -7.68 -6.09 4.07
CA LEU A 162 -6.61 -5.12 4.26
C LEU A 162 -5.36 -5.63 3.55
N ILE A 163 -4.70 -4.80 2.74
CA ILE A 163 -3.54 -5.19 1.95
C ILE A 163 -2.33 -4.34 2.35
N PHE A 164 -1.26 -5.03 2.73
CA PHE A 164 0.04 -4.43 2.97
C PHE A 164 1.03 -4.83 1.88
N ILE A 165 1.68 -3.86 1.27
CA ILE A 165 2.57 -4.09 0.13
C ILE A 165 3.89 -3.42 0.44
N ASN A 166 4.98 -4.18 0.37
CA ASN A 166 6.30 -3.58 0.36
C ASN A 166 6.65 -3.17 -1.08
N SER A 167 6.55 -1.88 -1.39
CA SER A 167 6.80 -1.36 -2.75
C SER A 167 8.20 -1.65 -3.29
N LYS A 168 9.16 -1.96 -2.42
CA LYS A 168 10.55 -2.28 -2.79
C LYS A 168 10.81 -3.78 -3.02
N SER A 169 9.85 -4.66 -2.70
CA SER A 169 10.03 -6.11 -2.81
C SER A 169 9.87 -6.64 -4.24
N GLY A 170 10.60 -7.72 -4.54
CA GLY A 170 10.41 -8.52 -5.75
C GLY A 170 10.80 -7.84 -7.06
N ASP A 171 11.92 -7.10 -7.10
CA ASP A 171 12.43 -6.45 -8.32
C ASP A 171 11.36 -5.58 -9.00
N HIS A 172 10.93 -4.53 -8.30
CA HIS A 172 9.85 -3.62 -8.71
C HIS A 172 8.44 -4.24 -8.84
N GLN A 173 8.24 -5.52 -8.57
CA GLN A 173 6.89 -6.10 -8.52
C GLN A 173 6.02 -5.47 -7.42
N GLY A 174 6.60 -5.11 -6.27
CA GLY A 174 5.86 -4.50 -5.18
C GLY A 174 5.16 -3.19 -5.57
N ILE A 175 5.85 -2.29 -6.29
CA ILE A 175 5.24 -1.03 -6.75
C ILE A 175 4.16 -1.27 -7.81
N ILE A 176 4.33 -2.29 -8.65
CA ILE A 176 3.31 -2.70 -9.63
C ILE A 176 2.05 -3.18 -8.88
N PHE A 177 2.20 -4.09 -7.91
CA PHE A 177 1.07 -4.56 -7.09
C PHE A 177 0.39 -3.43 -6.32
N LEU A 178 1.16 -2.50 -5.76
CA LEU A 178 0.63 -1.34 -5.05
C LEU A 178 -0.27 -0.51 -5.95
N ARG A 179 0.17 -0.26 -7.19
CA ARG A 179 -0.65 0.43 -8.19
C ARG A 179 -1.89 -0.40 -8.51
N LYS A 180 -1.73 -1.65 -8.96
CA LYS A 180 -2.82 -2.53 -9.40
C LYS A 180 -3.91 -2.68 -8.33
N PHE A 181 -3.56 -3.01 -7.08
CA PHE A 181 -4.56 -3.17 -6.02
C PHE A 181 -5.31 -1.87 -5.69
N LYS A 182 -4.66 -0.70 -5.79
CA LYS A 182 -5.35 0.59 -5.65
C LYS A 182 -6.30 0.90 -6.81
N GLN A 183 -6.19 0.20 -7.94
CA GLN A 183 -7.13 0.32 -9.05
C GLN A 183 -8.34 -0.59 -8.84
N TYR A 184 -8.10 -1.82 -8.39
CA TYR A 184 -9.17 -2.81 -8.21
C TYR A 184 -9.96 -2.64 -6.92
N LEU A 185 -9.34 -2.10 -5.86
CA LEU A 185 -9.91 -2.01 -4.53
C LEU A 185 -10.00 -0.57 -4.03
N ASN A 186 -10.66 -0.39 -2.90
CA ASN A 186 -10.67 0.90 -2.21
C ASN A 186 -9.23 1.23 -1.75
N PRO A 187 -8.64 2.39 -2.13
CA PRO A 187 -7.26 2.74 -1.81
C PRO A 187 -6.98 2.78 -0.31
N SER A 188 -8.00 3.05 0.49
CA SER A 188 -7.98 3.03 1.95
C SER A 188 -7.70 1.64 2.53
N GLN A 189 -7.80 0.59 1.73
CA GLN A 189 -7.49 -0.78 2.11
C GLN A 189 -6.07 -1.19 1.70
N VAL A 190 -5.32 -0.34 0.99
CA VAL A 190 -4.03 -0.71 0.38
C VAL A 190 -2.91 0.21 0.87
N PHE A 191 -2.04 -0.35 1.71
CA PHE A 191 -0.97 0.37 2.39
C PHE A 191 0.42 -0.02 1.89
N ASP A 192 1.29 0.98 1.74
CA ASP A 192 2.69 0.79 1.41
C ASP A 192 3.53 0.73 2.68
N LEU A 193 4.05 -0.48 2.99
CA LEU A 193 4.87 -0.73 4.16
C LEU A 193 6.13 0.15 4.17
N ALA A 194 6.68 0.48 3.00
CA ALA A 194 7.92 1.25 2.91
C ALA A 194 7.74 2.75 3.19
N LYS A 195 6.50 3.27 3.20
CA LYS A 195 6.20 4.69 3.38
C LYS A 195 5.67 5.03 4.77
N GLY A 196 4.89 4.14 5.38
CA GLY A 196 4.19 4.45 6.63
C GLY A 196 3.97 3.26 7.55
N GLY A 197 4.58 2.11 7.24
CA GLY A 197 4.42 0.90 8.04
C GLY A 197 2.99 0.33 8.04
N PRO A 198 2.77 -0.74 8.82
CA PRO A 198 1.46 -1.37 8.96
C PRO A 198 0.50 -0.66 9.94
N GLU A 199 1.01 0.20 10.81
CA GLU A 199 0.28 0.73 11.98
C GLU A 199 -1.00 1.46 11.59
N ALA A 200 -0.96 2.32 10.57
CA ALA A 200 -2.12 3.08 10.12
C ALA A 200 -3.25 2.17 9.61
N GLY A 201 -2.91 1.13 8.84
CA GLY A 201 -3.89 0.17 8.32
C GLY A 201 -4.49 -0.69 9.43
N ILE A 202 -3.67 -1.15 10.38
CA ILE A 202 -4.15 -1.93 11.53
C ILE A 202 -5.06 -1.08 12.43
N ALA A 203 -4.67 0.15 12.74
CA ALA A 203 -5.48 1.06 13.55
C ALA A 203 -6.85 1.33 12.92
N MET A 204 -6.93 1.33 11.59
CA MET A 204 -8.15 1.50 10.81
C MET A 204 -9.03 0.24 10.79
N PHE A 205 -8.48 -0.96 10.95
CA PHE A 205 -9.25 -2.21 10.88
C PHE A 205 -9.50 -2.87 12.24
N LYS A 206 -8.94 -2.33 13.33
CA LYS A 206 -8.97 -2.94 14.67
C LYS A 206 -10.37 -3.23 15.25
N ASN A 207 -11.38 -2.47 14.84
CA ASN A 207 -12.74 -2.60 15.38
C ASN A 207 -13.60 -3.61 14.62
N PHE A 208 -13.14 -4.12 13.46
CA PHE A 208 -13.82 -5.24 12.82
C PHE A 208 -13.73 -6.49 13.69
N ALA A 209 -14.87 -7.18 13.85
CA ALA A 209 -14.92 -8.45 14.56
C ALA A 209 -13.97 -9.49 13.93
N ARG A 210 -13.90 -9.50 12.59
CA ARG A 210 -12.98 -10.33 11.79
C ARG A 210 -12.58 -9.59 10.53
N PHE A 211 -11.34 -9.76 10.09
CA PHE A 211 -10.87 -9.22 8.80
C PHE A 211 -9.72 -10.07 8.24
N ARG A 212 -9.47 -9.93 6.93
CA ARG A 212 -8.37 -10.60 6.23
C ARG A 212 -7.27 -9.62 5.93
N VAL A 213 -6.03 -10.08 6.02
CA VAL A 213 -4.83 -9.31 5.69
C VAL A 213 -4.08 -10.03 4.58
N LEU A 214 -3.79 -9.34 3.48
CA LEU A 214 -2.92 -9.81 2.42
C LEU A 214 -1.60 -9.06 2.49
N VAL A 215 -0.48 -9.78 2.64
CA VAL A 215 0.85 -9.19 2.67
C VAL A 215 1.61 -9.53 1.39
N CYS A 216 2.01 -8.51 0.64
CA CYS A 216 2.83 -8.63 -0.56
C CYS A 216 4.28 -8.27 -0.23
N GLY A 217 5.14 -9.29 -0.11
CA GLY A 217 6.52 -9.13 0.34
C GLY A 217 7.19 -10.48 0.61
N GLY A 218 8.37 -10.43 1.24
CA GLY A 218 9.04 -11.61 1.80
C GLY A 218 8.78 -11.78 3.29
N ASP A 219 9.45 -12.76 3.90
CA ASP A 219 9.27 -13.14 5.31
C ASP A 219 9.48 -11.97 6.29
N GLY A 220 10.41 -11.06 6.00
CA GLY A 220 10.63 -9.87 6.82
C GLY A 220 9.43 -8.91 6.84
N SER A 221 8.75 -8.74 5.70
CA SER A 221 7.53 -7.91 5.62
C SER A 221 6.36 -8.58 6.32
N VAL A 222 6.21 -9.89 6.15
CA VAL A 222 5.20 -10.70 6.84
C VAL A 222 5.41 -10.64 8.36
N SER A 223 6.64 -10.84 8.82
CA SER A 223 7.00 -10.78 10.24
C SER A 223 6.74 -9.40 10.85
N TRP A 224 7.00 -8.32 10.11
CA TRP A 224 6.70 -6.97 10.57
C TRP A 224 5.19 -6.77 10.77
N VAL A 225 4.37 -7.07 9.77
CA VAL A 225 2.90 -6.98 9.87
C VAL A 225 2.36 -7.83 11.01
N LEU A 226 2.84 -9.08 11.14
CA LEU A 226 2.49 -9.96 12.24
C LEU A 226 2.85 -9.33 13.60
N SER A 227 4.04 -8.72 13.74
CA SER A 227 4.46 -8.07 14.99
C SER A 227 3.54 -6.91 15.38
N THR A 228 3.08 -6.15 14.39
CA THR A 228 2.12 -5.07 14.62
C THR A 228 0.75 -5.63 15.02
N ILE A 229 0.25 -6.71 14.39
CA ILE A 229 -1.00 -7.36 14.80
C ILE A 229 -0.95 -7.83 16.26
N ASP A 230 0.18 -8.41 16.70
CA ASP A 230 0.39 -8.84 18.08
C ASP A 230 0.36 -7.66 19.05
N ALA A 231 1.02 -6.55 18.70
CA ALA A 231 1.06 -5.34 19.52
C ALA A 231 -0.33 -4.75 19.75
N TYR A 232 -1.26 -4.90 18.80
CA TYR A 232 -2.66 -4.50 18.92
C TYR A 232 -3.57 -5.59 19.51
N GLY A 233 -3.05 -6.80 19.76
CA GLY A 233 -3.84 -7.90 20.31
C GLY A 233 -4.90 -8.48 19.36
N LEU A 234 -4.70 -8.37 18.05
CA LEU A 234 -5.73 -8.69 17.03
C LEU A 234 -5.59 -10.09 16.39
N HIS A 235 -4.71 -10.94 16.92
CA HIS A 235 -4.38 -12.25 16.35
C HIS A 235 -5.59 -13.20 16.20
N ASP A 236 -6.56 -13.15 17.11
CA ASP A 236 -7.78 -13.99 17.03
C ASP A 236 -8.82 -13.47 16.00
N ARG A 237 -8.63 -12.24 15.50
CA ARG A 237 -9.57 -11.57 14.58
C ARG A 237 -9.05 -11.52 13.14
N CYS A 238 -7.74 -11.67 12.96
CA CYS A 238 -7.07 -11.45 11.68
C CYS A 238 -6.66 -12.77 11.00
N GLN A 239 -6.99 -12.92 9.73
CA GLN A 239 -6.54 -14.05 8.89
C GLN A 239 -5.54 -13.54 7.85
N MET A 240 -4.37 -14.16 7.74
CA MET A 240 -3.30 -13.67 6.86
C MET A 240 -3.11 -14.53 5.62
N ALA A 241 -2.96 -13.88 4.47
CA ALA A 241 -2.54 -14.43 3.19
C ALA A 241 -1.25 -13.73 2.73
N ILE A 242 -0.47 -14.41 1.88
CA ILE A 242 0.84 -13.92 1.45
C ILE A 242 0.94 -13.94 -0.08
N ILE A 243 1.38 -12.84 -0.68
CA ILE A 243 1.95 -12.83 -2.04
C ILE A 243 3.48 -12.87 -1.90
N PRO A 244 4.13 -14.00 -2.25
CA PRO A 244 5.58 -14.15 -2.12
C PRO A 244 6.30 -13.27 -3.15
N LEU A 245 6.86 -12.14 -2.68
CA LEU A 245 7.66 -11.22 -3.49
C LEU A 245 9.11 -11.19 -3.01
N GLY A 246 10.03 -11.66 -3.84
CA GLY A 246 11.46 -11.74 -3.53
C GLY A 246 11.94 -13.18 -3.35
N THR A 247 13.01 -13.39 -2.59
CA THR A 247 13.71 -14.67 -2.47
C THR A 247 13.42 -15.43 -1.15
N GLY A 248 13.30 -14.69 -0.03
CA GLY A 248 12.97 -15.24 1.28
C GLY A 248 11.46 -15.27 1.52
N ASN A 249 10.81 -16.36 1.08
CA ASN A 249 9.36 -16.57 1.14
C ASN A 249 9.02 -17.92 1.79
N ASP A 250 9.74 -18.31 2.84
CA ASP A 250 9.59 -19.62 3.47
C ASP A 250 8.22 -19.78 4.12
N LEU A 251 7.68 -18.72 4.73
CA LEU A 251 6.32 -18.74 5.28
C LEU A 251 5.27 -18.95 4.18
N ALA A 252 5.46 -18.32 3.02
CA ALA A 252 4.54 -18.48 1.89
C ALA A 252 4.56 -19.92 1.33
N ARG A 253 5.74 -20.58 1.29
CA ARG A 253 5.88 -21.98 0.89
C ARG A 253 5.16 -22.91 1.86
N VAL A 254 5.40 -22.75 3.16
CA VAL A 254 4.81 -23.58 4.21
C VAL A 254 3.29 -23.43 4.25
N LEU A 255 2.78 -22.22 4.05
CA LEU A 255 1.34 -21.93 4.06
C LEU A 255 0.63 -22.21 2.72
N GLY A 256 1.35 -22.71 1.71
CA GLY A 256 0.75 -23.09 0.42
C GLY A 256 0.45 -21.93 -0.53
N TRP A 257 0.98 -20.73 -0.27
CA TRP A 257 0.86 -19.58 -1.17
C TRP A 257 1.85 -19.63 -2.34
N GLY A 258 2.92 -20.42 -2.19
CA GLY A 258 3.92 -20.69 -3.22
C GLY A 258 5.26 -20.02 -2.94
N ALA A 259 6.22 -20.26 -3.84
CA ALA A 259 7.59 -19.75 -3.69
C ALA A 259 7.82 -18.36 -4.31
N PHE A 260 7.07 -18.01 -5.35
CA PHE A 260 7.18 -16.75 -6.07
C PHE A 260 5.87 -16.42 -6.78
N TRP A 261 5.65 -15.13 -7.05
CA TRP A 261 4.59 -14.67 -7.94
C TRP A 261 5.05 -14.68 -9.39
N SER A 262 4.24 -15.22 -10.30
CA SER A 262 4.53 -15.22 -11.75
C SER A 262 3.91 -13.99 -12.42
N LYS A 263 4.67 -13.32 -13.30
CA LYS A 263 4.23 -12.09 -14.00
C LYS A 263 2.99 -12.28 -14.88
N GLY A 264 2.71 -13.50 -15.32
CA GLY A 264 1.54 -13.82 -16.16
C GLY A 264 0.23 -14.03 -15.41
N LYS A 265 0.21 -13.95 -14.07
CA LYS A 265 -1.02 -14.11 -13.27
C LYS A 265 -1.68 -12.77 -13.02
N SER A 266 -2.99 -12.70 -13.21
CA SER A 266 -3.77 -11.50 -12.92
C SER A 266 -3.86 -11.26 -11.39
N PRO A 267 -3.80 -10.01 -10.91
CA PRO A 267 -4.08 -9.70 -9.50
C PRO A 267 -5.48 -10.12 -9.04
N LEU A 268 -6.44 -10.29 -9.96
CA LEU A 268 -7.79 -10.75 -9.61
C LEU A 268 -7.80 -12.23 -9.20
N GLU A 269 -6.94 -13.07 -9.79
CA GLU A 269 -6.81 -14.47 -9.41
C GLU A 269 -6.40 -14.63 -7.95
N ILE A 270 -5.46 -13.79 -7.47
CA ILE A 270 -5.04 -13.87 -6.07
C ILE A 270 -6.13 -13.39 -5.12
N LEU A 271 -6.92 -12.39 -5.50
CA LEU A 271 -8.08 -11.97 -4.70
C LEU A 271 -9.10 -13.11 -4.56
N SER A 272 -9.39 -13.82 -5.66
CA SER A 272 -10.26 -15.01 -5.63
C SER A 272 -9.67 -16.13 -4.75
N ARG A 273 -8.36 -16.38 -4.85
CA ARG A 273 -7.68 -17.35 -3.97
C ARG A 273 -7.74 -16.93 -2.50
N VAL A 274 -7.59 -15.64 -2.19
CA VAL A 274 -7.70 -15.11 -0.82
C VAL A 274 -9.11 -15.26 -0.30
N GLU A 275 -10.13 -15.04 -1.13
CA GLU A 275 -11.54 -15.25 -0.79
C GLU A 275 -11.86 -16.70 -0.45
N GLN A 276 -11.33 -17.65 -1.24
CA GLN A 276 -11.58 -19.08 -1.08
C GLN A 276 -10.65 -19.78 -0.08
N ALA A 277 -9.61 -19.09 0.41
CA ALA A 277 -8.59 -19.70 1.26
C ALA A 277 -9.14 -20.19 2.61
N HIS A 278 -8.66 -21.37 3.02
CA HIS A 278 -8.90 -21.92 4.36
C HIS A 278 -7.87 -21.42 5.37
N VAL A 279 -8.32 -21.22 6.60
CA VAL A 279 -7.46 -20.76 7.71
C VAL A 279 -6.66 -21.93 8.27
N ARG A 280 -5.38 -21.68 8.53
CA ARG A 280 -4.50 -22.58 9.28
C ARG A 280 -3.92 -21.84 10.48
N ILE A 281 -3.79 -22.53 11.61
CA ILE A 281 -3.19 -22.00 12.82
C ILE A 281 -1.66 -22.02 12.64
N LEU A 282 -1.00 -20.93 12.99
CA LEU A 282 0.45 -20.78 12.96
C LEU A 282 0.97 -20.61 14.39
N ASP A 283 1.96 -21.41 14.79
CA ASP A 283 2.66 -21.23 16.05
C ASP A 283 3.65 -20.06 15.93
N ARG A 284 3.57 -19.11 16.87
CA ARG A 284 4.52 -17.99 16.96
C ARG A 284 5.36 -18.06 18.23
N TRP A 285 6.67 -17.92 18.10
CA TRP A 285 7.60 -18.03 19.21
C TRP A 285 8.16 -16.66 19.60
N SER A 286 8.17 -16.36 20.90
CA SER A 286 8.90 -15.22 21.45
C SER A 286 10.22 -15.73 22.04
N VAL A 287 11.34 -15.19 21.55
CA VAL A 287 12.69 -15.60 21.95
C VAL A 287 13.37 -14.42 22.63
N MET A 288 13.73 -14.58 23.90
CA MET A 288 14.57 -13.64 24.62
C MET A 288 15.99 -14.21 24.73
N ILE A 289 16.97 -13.49 24.17
CA ILE A 289 18.39 -13.84 24.28
C ILE A 289 18.99 -12.96 25.37
N ARG A 290 19.63 -13.59 26.36
CA ARG A 290 20.39 -12.89 27.40
C ARG A 290 21.86 -13.14 27.17
N GLU A 291 22.64 -12.09 27.01
CA GLU A 291 24.10 -12.20 27.02
C GLU A 291 24.55 -12.44 28.46
N THR A 292 25.15 -13.60 28.72
CA THR A 292 25.87 -13.81 29.98
C THR A 292 27.15 -12.98 29.92
N PRO A 293 27.46 -12.16 30.95
CA PRO A 293 28.72 -11.42 30.99
C PRO A 293 29.88 -12.39 30.77
N LYS A 294 30.77 -12.08 29.82
CA LYS A 294 32.03 -12.82 29.68
C LYS A 294 32.80 -12.64 31.00
N PRO A 295 33.28 -13.71 31.65
CA PRO A 295 34.23 -13.54 32.74
C PRO A 295 35.42 -12.74 32.19
N VAL A 296 35.76 -11.65 32.89
CA VAL A 296 36.90 -10.80 32.55
C VAL A 296 38.13 -11.70 32.44
N PRO A 297 38.87 -11.71 31.31
CA PRO A 297 40.07 -12.51 31.20
C PRO A 297 41.10 -11.96 32.19
N THR A 298 41.42 -12.71 33.23
CA THR A 298 42.59 -12.43 34.05
C THR A 298 43.80 -12.50 33.13
N LEU A 299 44.60 -11.43 33.12
CA LEU A 299 45.77 -11.27 32.28
C LEU A 299 46.78 -12.39 32.53
N GLN A 300 46.75 -13.46 31.73
CA GLN A 300 47.90 -14.33 31.55
C GLN A 300 48.31 -14.29 30.09
N ARG A 301 49.41 -13.57 29.84
CA ARG A 301 50.15 -13.55 28.58
C ARG A 301 50.43 -14.99 28.13
N LYS A 302 49.82 -15.42 27.03
CA LYS A 302 50.46 -16.33 26.07
C LYS A 302 50.11 -15.87 24.67
N VAL A 303 51.13 -15.41 23.96
CA VAL A 303 51.10 -15.20 22.52
C VAL A 303 51.17 -16.59 21.87
N CYS A 304 50.26 -16.88 20.95
CA CYS A 304 50.52 -17.80 19.86
C CYS A 304 49.63 -17.42 18.68
N HIS A 305 50.27 -17.07 17.57
CA HIS A 305 49.67 -17.00 16.25
C HIS A 305 49.25 -18.41 15.83
N GLU A 306 48.00 -18.59 15.39
CA GLU A 306 47.68 -19.61 14.39
C GLU A 306 46.28 -19.34 13.78
N GLN A 307 46.26 -19.16 12.46
CA GLN A 307 45.05 -19.26 11.64
C GLN A 307 44.67 -20.74 11.56
N LEU A 308 43.47 -21.13 11.99
CA LEU A 308 42.99 -22.51 11.85
C LEU A 308 41.60 -22.58 11.21
N LEU A 309 41.50 -23.53 10.27
CA LEU A 309 40.37 -23.89 9.42
C LEU A 309 39.24 -24.57 10.23
N TRP A 310 37.99 -24.35 9.83
CA TRP A 310 36.82 -25.01 10.40
C TRP A 310 36.68 -26.46 9.89
N ASN A 311 36.74 -27.44 10.79
CA ASN A 311 36.35 -28.84 10.51
C ASN A 311 35.05 -29.18 11.23
N TRP A 312 34.06 -29.70 10.50
CA TRP A 312 32.79 -30.16 11.07
C TRP A 312 32.96 -31.55 11.69
N THR A 313 32.75 -31.70 13.00
CA THR A 313 32.46 -33.00 13.61
C THR A 313 31.27 -32.89 14.55
N ARG A 314 30.28 -33.72 14.27
CA ARG A 314 29.01 -33.82 14.97
C ARG A 314 29.21 -34.70 16.21
N ARG A 315 29.21 -34.14 17.42
CA ARG A 315 28.69 -34.84 18.60
C ARG A 315 28.34 -33.90 19.75
N LYS A 316 27.33 -34.37 20.48
CA LYS A 316 26.58 -33.75 21.56
C LYS A 316 27.51 -33.34 22.71
N ASP A 317 27.38 -32.10 23.18
CA ASP A 317 27.35 -31.78 24.60
C ASP A 317 26.54 -30.50 24.83
N PHE A 318 25.59 -30.61 25.75
CA PHE A 318 24.73 -29.51 26.20
C PHE A 318 25.50 -28.73 27.28
N SER A 319 25.86 -27.48 26.99
CA SER A 319 26.01 -26.45 28.02
C SER A 319 25.93 -25.06 27.40
N GLY A 320 24.92 -24.28 27.81
CA GLY A 320 25.02 -22.81 27.79
C GLY A 320 24.26 -22.03 26.70
N VAL A 321 22.97 -22.30 26.47
CA VAL A 321 22.00 -21.26 26.06
C VAL A 321 20.68 -21.58 26.74
N GLN A 322 20.31 -20.83 27.79
CA GLN A 322 18.96 -20.95 28.34
C GLN A 322 18.00 -20.16 27.45
N CYS A 323 17.63 -20.77 26.32
CA CYS A 323 16.56 -20.29 25.46
C CYS A 323 15.24 -20.60 26.17
N GLN A 324 14.69 -19.64 26.91
CA GLN A 324 13.32 -19.74 27.40
C GLN A 324 12.37 -19.61 26.21
N LYS A 325 12.05 -20.74 25.56
CA LYS A 325 10.94 -20.83 24.61
C LYS A 325 9.64 -20.71 25.39
N ARG A 326 9.08 -19.51 25.47
CA ARG A 326 7.68 -19.36 25.89
C ARG A 326 6.81 -19.68 24.68
N ARG A 327 6.28 -20.91 24.64
CA ARG A 327 5.10 -21.23 23.85
C ARG A 327 3.92 -20.59 24.58
N THR A 328 3.19 -19.67 23.96
CA THR A 328 1.88 -19.26 24.47
C THR A 328 0.88 -20.33 24.04
N PRO A 329 0.36 -21.19 24.93
CA PRO A 329 -0.79 -22.01 24.60
C PRO A 329 -2.02 -21.10 24.69
N ARG A 330 -2.67 -20.84 23.56
CA ARG A 330 -4.01 -20.25 23.57
C ARG A 330 -4.99 -21.33 23.14
N THR A 331 -5.63 -21.92 24.13
CA THR A 331 -6.83 -22.72 23.98
C THR A 331 -7.95 -21.78 23.54
N ILE A 332 -8.53 -22.01 22.38
CA ILE A 332 -9.81 -21.40 22.00
C ILE A 332 -10.79 -22.56 21.94
N GLN A 333 -11.76 -22.54 22.86
CA GLN A 333 -12.93 -23.41 22.84
C GLN A 333 -13.83 -23.07 21.66
#